data_AF-A0A1H8PFT2-F1
#
_entry.id   AF-A0A1H8PFT2-F1
#
_cell.length_a   1.000
_cell.length_b   1.000
_cell.length_c   1.000
_cell.angle_alpha   90.00
_cell.angle_beta   90.00
_cell.angle_gamma   90.00
#
_symmetry.space_group_name_H-M   'P 1'
#
loop_
_entity.id
_entity.type
_entity.pdbx_description
1 polymer ?
#
loop_
_entity_poly.entity_id
_entity_poly.type
_entity_poly.pdbx_seq_one_letter_code
_entity_poly.pdbx_strand_id
1 'polypeptide(L)'
;MNIQRACQAALDIGQHVIRSERLGVPQSARDVFDLLSKAHIIQAELADALKRMVGFRNIAVHDYQILHLPIVVTIIDKHLEDFLRFSKSMLQRGRPHTHQPV
;
A
#
# COMPACT_ATOMS: atom_id res chain seq x y z
N MET A 1 5.06 2.58 16.62
CA MET A 1 5.73 3.34 15.53
C MET A 1 4.71 3.70 14.45
N ASN A 2 4.62 4.96 14.02
CA ASN A 2 3.56 5.45 13.14
C ASN A 2 3.59 4.84 11.72
N ILE A 3 4.77 4.55 11.17
CA ILE A 3 4.92 3.94 9.83
C ILE A 3 4.35 2.52 9.79
N GLN A 4 4.60 1.72 10.82
CA GLN A 4 4.06 0.35 10.88
C GLN A 4 2.53 0.36 10.82
N ARG A 5 1.89 1.35 11.48
CA ARG A 5 0.44 1.54 11.43
C ARG A 5 -0.03 1.99 10.04
N ALA A 6 0.70 2.89 9.38
CA ALA A 6 0.38 3.32 8.03
C ALA A 6 0.50 2.18 7.01
N CYS A 7 1.56 1.37 7.09
CA CYS A 7 1.74 0.17 6.28
C CYS A 7 0.59 -0.82 6.48
N GLN A 8 0.21 -1.08 7.74
CA GLN A 8 -0.89 -1.99 8.04
C GLN A 8 -2.22 -1.46 7.48
N ALA A 9 -2.51 -0.18 7.68
CA ALA A 9 -3.73 0.44 7.13
C ALA A 9 -3.77 0.36 5.59
N ALA A 10 -2.66 0.59 4.89
CA ALA A 10 -2.59 0.46 3.44
C ALA A 10 -2.82 -0.98 2.97
N LEU A 11 -2.28 -1.97 3.68
CA LEU A 11 -2.53 -3.38 3.41
C LEU A 11 -4.00 -3.76 3.63
N ASP A 12 -4.60 -3.27 4.71
CA ASP A 12 -6.00 -3.57 5.05
C ASP A 12 -6.94 -2.98 3.98
N ILE A 13 -6.70 -1.74 3.56
CA ILE A 13 -7.44 -1.08 2.47
C ILE A 13 -7.25 -1.85 1.15
N GLY A 14 -6.01 -2.21 0.80
CA GLY A 14 -5.73 -2.94 -0.44
C GLY A 14 -6.41 -4.31 -0.48
N GLN A 15 -6.37 -5.05 0.63
CA GLN A 15 -7.07 -6.34 0.76
C GLN A 15 -8.59 -6.19 0.66
N HIS A 16 -9.15 -5.13 1.26
CA HIS A 16 -10.57 -4.85 1.15
C HIS A 16 -10.99 -4.63 -0.32
N VAL A 17 -10.22 -3.84 -1.07
CA VAL A 17 -10.50 -3.60 -2.50
C VAL A 17 -10.33 -4.87 -3.33
N ILE A 18 -9.26 -5.64 -3.13
CA ILE A 18 -9.06 -6.94 -3.80
C ILE A 18 -10.26 -7.87 -3.59
N ARG A 19 -10.78 -7.92 -2.37
CA ARG A 19 -11.96 -8.73 -2.03
C ARG A 19 -13.23 -8.19 -2.69
N SER A 20 -13.43 -6.87 -2.67
CA SER A 20 -14.61 -6.22 -3.25
C SER A 20 -14.66 -6.39 -4.77
N GLU A 21 -13.51 -6.27 -5.46
CA GLU A 21 -13.40 -6.36 -6.91
C GLU A 21 -13.02 -7.76 -7.41
N ARG A 22 -12.88 -8.76 -6.52
CA ARG A 22 -12.54 -10.17 -6.83
C ARG A 22 -11.25 -10.32 -7.66
N LEU A 23 -10.21 -9.57 -7.31
CA LEU A 23 -8.96 -9.49 -8.07
C LEU A 23 -8.02 -10.70 -7.88
N GLY A 24 -8.42 -11.68 -7.07
CA GLY A 24 -7.62 -12.86 -6.71
C GLY A 24 -7.25 -12.91 -5.24
N VAL A 25 -6.33 -13.81 -4.88
CA VAL A 25 -5.89 -14.02 -3.49
C VAL A 25 -4.40 -13.68 -3.37
N PRO A 26 -4.03 -12.59 -2.68
CA PRO A 26 -2.63 -12.24 -2.47
C PRO A 26 -1.94 -13.31 -1.61
N GLN A 27 -0.74 -13.76 -2.01
CA GLN A 27 0.06 -14.74 -1.26
C GLN A 27 1.06 -14.05 -0.32
N SER A 28 1.23 -12.73 -0.46
CA SER A 28 2.12 -11.92 0.37
C SER A 28 1.61 -10.49 0.52
N ALA A 29 2.18 -9.74 1.47
CA ALA A 29 1.92 -8.31 1.61
C ALA A 29 2.30 -7.50 0.35
N ARG A 30 3.31 -7.96 -0.42
CA ARG A 30 3.69 -7.31 -1.67
C ARG A 30 2.69 -7.58 -2.78
N ASP A 31 2.15 -8.80 -2.80
CA ASP A 31 1.17 -9.23 -3.80
C ASP A 31 -0.10 -8.39 -3.75
N VAL A 32 -0.45 -7.84 -2.59
CA VAL A 32 -1.57 -6.89 -2.46
C VAL A 32 -1.40 -5.74 -3.46
N PHE A 33 -0.23 -5.11 -3.48
CA PHE A 33 0.02 -3.98 -4.37
C PHE A 33 0.22 -4.41 -5.83
N ASP A 34 0.75 -5.62 -6.07
CA ASP A 34 0.85 -6.17 -7.43
C ASP A 34 -0.53 -6.43 -8.04
N LEU A 35 -1.47 -7.00 -7.28
CA LEU A 35 -2.84 -7.24 -7.74
C LEU A 35 -3.57 -5.92 -8.04
N LEU A 36 -3.41 -4.92 -7.18
CA LEU A 36 -3.98 -3.59 -7.42
C LEU A 36 -3.38 -2.92 -8.67
N SER A 37 -2.06 -3.06 -8.89
CA SER A 37 -1.42 -2.52 -10.09
C SER A 37 -1.84 -3.25 -11.36
N LYS A 38 -1.95 -4.58 -11.32
CA LYS A 38 -2.41 -5.40 -12.45
C LYS A 38 -3.84 -5.07 -12.86
N ALA A 39 -4.69 -4.71 -11.90
CA ALA A 39 -6.04 -4.23 -12.13
C ALA A 39 -6.11 -2.72 -12.48
N HIS A 40 -4.96 -2.09 -12.75
CA HIS A 40 -4.82 -0.66 -13.08
C HIS A 40 -5.46 0.29 -12.04
N ILE A 41 -5.54 -0.15 -10.78
CA ILE A 41 -6.10 0.62 -9.66
C ILE A 41 -5.11 1.65 -9.16
N ILE A 42 -3.83 1.27 -9.18
CA ILE A 42 -2.70 2.12 -8.85
C ILE A 42 -1.66 1.99 -9.96
N GLN A 43 -0.87 3.05 -10.14
CA GLN A 43 0.26 3.05 -11.06
C GLN A 43 1.36 2.09 -10.56
N ALA A 44 2.11 1.50 -11.49
CA ALA A 44 3.16 0.53 -11.17
C ALA A 44 4.24 1.13 -10.26
N GLU A 45 4.59 2.40 -10.49
CA GLU A 45 5.58 3.13 -9.70
C GLU A 45 5.13 3.29 -8.24
N LEU A 46 3.83 3.53 -8.02
CA LEU A 46 3.24 3.62 -6.68
C LEU A 46 3.20 2.24 -6.01
N ALA A 47 2.86 1.19 -6.76
CA ALA A 47 2.89 -0.17 -6.24
C ALA A 47 4.31 -0.58 -5.80
N ASP A 48 5.33 -0.26 -6.59
CA ASP A 48 6.73 -0.54 -6.25
C ASP A 48 7.21 0.23 -5.02
N ALA A 49 6.81 1.50 -4.87
CA ALA A 49 7.10 2.29 -3.68
C ALA A 49 6.48 1.67 -2.41
N LEU A 50 5.19 1.29 -2.47
CA LEU A 50 4.49 0.65 -1.36
C LEU A 50 5.11 -0.71 -1.00
N LYS A 51 5.44 -1.54 -2.00
CA LYS A 51 6.13 -2.83 -1.80
C LYS A 51 7.49 -2.69 -1.11
N ARG A 52 8.27 -1.67 -1.47
CA ARG A 52 9.55 -1.36 -0.80
C ARG A 52 9.31 -1.00 0.66
N MET A 53 8.28 -0.21 0.95
CA MET A 53 7.95 0.26 2.29
C MET A 53 7.43 -0.86 3.22
N VAL A 54 6.55 -1.75 2.76
CA VAL A 54 6.18 -2.96 3.53
C VAL A 54 7.32 -3.97 3.59
N GLY A 55 8.17 -4.06 2.56
CA GLY A 55 9.37 -4.90 2.56
C GLY A 55 10.40 -4.46 3.60
N PHE A 56 10.53 -3.14 3.85
CA PHE A 56 11.42 -2.59 4.86
C PHE A 56 11.07 -3.04 6.28
N ARG A 57 9.78 -3.34 6.54
CA ARG A 57 9.31 -3.94 7.79
C ARG A 57 10.02 -5.28 8.10
N ASN A 58 10.47 -6.01 7.07
CA ASN A 58 11.19 -7.28 7.22
C ASN A 58 12.71 -7.10 7.34
N ILE A 59 13.30 -6.02 6.82
CA ILE A 59 14.74 -5.73 6.92
C ILE A 59 15.09 -5.12 8.29
N ALA A 60 14.22 -4.25 8.82
CA ALA A 60 14.42 -3.61 10.12
C ALA A 60 14.40 -4.57 11.33
N VAL A 61 13.96 -5.82 11.12
CA VAL A 61 13.93 -6.87 12.16
C VAL A 61 15.19 -7.75 12.16
N HIS A 62 15.95 -7.81 11.06
CA HIS A 62 17.18 -8.62 11.00
C HIS A 62 18.47 -7.79 11.03
N ASP A 63 18.49 -6.56 10.49
CA ASP A 63 19.74 -5.78 10.30
C ASP A 63 19.80 -4.49 11.12
N TYR A 64 19.59 -4.56 12.44
CA TYR A 64 19.87 -3.42 13.32
C TYR A 64 21.35 -2.98 13.31
N GLN A 65 22.26 -3.72 12.66
CA GLN A 65 23.69 -3.43 12.69
C GLN A 65 24.19 -2.42 11.65
N ILE A 66 23.45 -2.11 10.56
CA ILE A 66 23.93 -1.16 9.54
C ILE A 66 22.79 -0.30 8.95
N LEU A 67 21.83 0.14 9.76
CA LEU A 67 20.77 1.03 9.27
C LEU A 67 21.22 2.49 9.35
N HIS A 68 21.73 3.02 8.24
CA HIS A 68 21.99 4.44 8.07
C HIS A 68 20.69 5.24 8.32
N LEU A 69 20.64 5.94 9.46
CA LEU A 69 19.56 6.85 9.87
C LEU A 69 19.02 7.77 8.73
N PRO A 70 19.84 8.25 7.77
CA PRO A 70 19.35 9.02 6.62
C PRO A 70 18.36 8.29 5.70
N ILE A 71 18.47 6.96 5.57
CA ILE A 71 17.57 6.16 4.74
C ILE A 71 16.18 6.09 5.39
N VAL A 72 16.13 5.90 6.71
CA VAL A 72 14.87 5.89 7.46
C VAL A 72 14.17 7.24 7.38
N VAL A 73 14.92 8.34 7.53
CA VAL A 73 14.39 9.70 7.41
C VAL A 73 13.89 9.96 5.98
N THR A 74 14.63 9.57 4.95
CA THR A 74 14.20 9.73 3.55
C THR A 74 12.94 8.92 3.25
N ILE A 75 12.82 7.72 3.82
CA ILE A 75 11.63 6.88 3.64
C ILE A 75 10.42 7.52 4.32
N ILE A 76 10.58 8.05 5.53
CA ILE A 76 9.53 8.79 6.22
C ILE A 76 9.13 10.01 5.40
N ASP A 77 10.08 10.84 5.02
CA ASP A 77 9.81 12.14 4.41
C ASP A 77 9.23 12.02 2.99
N LYS A 78 9.71 11.05 2.18
CA LYS A 78 9.30 10.91 0.78
C LYS A 78 8.19 9.88 0.53
N HIS A 79 8.03 8.85 1.35
CA HIS A 79 7.02 7.80 1.11
C HIS A 79 5.73 7.98 1.91
N LEU A 80 5.65 8.97 2.81
CA LEU A 80 4.39 9.36 3.44
C LEU A 80 3.38 9.88 2.41
N GLU A 81 3.86 10.58 1.37
CA GLU A 81 3.01 11.06 0.28
C GLU A 81 2.45 9.92 -0.59
N ASP A 82 3.16 8.80 -0.69
CA ASP A 82 2.67 7.61 -1.40
C ASP A 82 1.43 7.01 -0.71
N PHE A 83 1.33 7.07 0.63
CA PHE A 83 0.10 6.68 1.33
C PHE A 83 -1.06 7.62 1.02
N LEU A 84 -0.82 8.94 0.92
CA LEU A 84 -1.86 9.90 0.55
C LEU A 84 -2.36 9.67 -0.87
N ARG A 85 -1.43 9.45 -1.82
CA ARG A 85 -1.77 9.09 -3.21
C ARG A 85 -2.57 7.80 -3.27
N PHE A 86 -2.16 6.78 -2.52
CA PHE A 86 -2.87 5.52 -2.42
C PHE A 86 -4.29 5.71 -1.86
N SER A 87 -4.45 6.39 -0.73
CA SER A 87 -5.76 6.67 -0.12
C SER A 87 -6.68 7.43 -1.08
N LYS A 88 -6.15 8.40 -1.84
CA LYS A 88 -6.92 9.13 -2.85
C LYS A 88 -7.44 8.21 -3.96
N SER A 89 -6.61 7.32 -4.49
CA SER A 89 -7.03 6.34 -5.51
C SER A 89 -8.11 5.40 -4.99
N MET A 90 -8.05 5.01 -3.71
CA MET A 90 -9.05 4.14 -3.09
C MET A 90 -10.37 4.88 -2.82
N LEU A 91 -10.33 6.13 -2.37
CA LEU A 91 -11.52 6.96 -2.11
C LEU A 91 -12.33 7.27 -3.38
N GLN A 92 -11.66 7.39 -4.53
CA GLN A 92 -12.36 7.55 -5.82
C GLN A 92 -13.25 6.35 -6.17
N ARG A 93 -12.97 5.18 -5.58
CA ARG A 93 -13.71 3.93 -5.79
C ARG A 93 -14.72 3.62 -4.68
N GLY A 94 -14.51 4.16 -3.48
CA GLY A 94 -15.39 3.97 -2.32
C GLY A 94 -16.72 4.73 -2.37
N ARG A 95 -17.09 5.39 -3.49
CA ARG A 95 -18.46 5.90 -3.66
C ARG A 95 -19.38 4.70 -3.87
N PRO A 96 -20.33 4.41 -2.96
CA PRO A 96 -21.33 3.40 -3.23
C PRO A 96 -22.08 3.79 -4.50
N HIS A 97 -22.19 2.86 -5.45
CA HIS A 97 -23.14 2.95 -6.55
C HIS A 97 -24.51 3.27 -5.95
N THR A 98 -24.89 4.55 -6.03
CA THR A 98 -26.22 4.99 -5.67
C THR A 98 -27.14 4.45 -6.76
N HIS A 99 -28.01 3.55 -6.34
CA HIS A 99 -29.22 3.08 -7.00
C HIS A 99 -29.59 3.86 -8.27
N GLN A 100 -29.51 3.19 -9.41
CA GLN A 100 -30.28 3.58 -10.59
C GLN A 100 -31.76 3.29 -10.26
N PRO A 101 -32.69 4.27 -10.33
CA PRO A 101 -34.10 3.99 -10.20
C PRO A 101 -34.61 3.40 -11.53
N VAL A 102 -35.51 2.44 -11.38
CA VAL A 102 -36.27 1.75 -12.43
C VAL A 102 -37.19 2.73 -13.15
#